data_AF-A0A0A1CS88-F1
#
_entry.id   AF-A0A0A1CS88-F1
#
_cell.length_a   1.000
_cell.length_b   1.000
_cell.length_c   1.000
_cell.angle_alpha   90.00
_cell.angle_beta   90.00
_cell.angle_gamma   90.00
#
_symmetry.space_group_name_H-M   'P 1'
#
loop_
_entity.id
_entity.type
_entity.pdbx_description
1 polymer ?
#
loop_
_entity_poly.entity_id
_entity_poly.type
_entity_poly.pdbx_seq_one_letter_code
_entity_poly.pdbx_strand_id
1 'polypeptide(L)' 'MRARVPLVGGGEDVQDAKVQRWTDTHVLVHWETPEGAYNIWVTVDRVTRIRRSESSWQYVYDKYEAYGEDY' A
#
# COMPACT_ATOMS: atom_id res chain seq x y z
N MET A 1 -0.15 0.44 5.44
CA MET A 1 0.10 -0.97 5.82
C MET A 1 1.37 -1.41 5.14
N ARG A 2 2.11 -2.37 5.68
CA ARG A 2 3.26 -2.97 5.01
C ARG A 2 2.84 -4.31 4.42
N ALA A 3 3.06 -4.50 3.13
CA ALA A 3 2.63 -5.67 2.38
C ALA A 3 3.85 -6.43 1.81
N ARG A 4 3.83 -7.76 1.93
CA ARG A 4 4.76 -8.66 1.24
C ARG A 4 4.19 -9.05 -0.12
N VAL A 5 4.71 -8.42 -1.17
CA VAL A 5 4.24 -8.53 -2.55
C VAL A 5 5.09 -9.55 -3.31
N PRO A 6 4.50 -10.57 -3.95
CA PRO A 6 5.26 -11.51 -4.77
C PRO A 6 5.78 -10.87 -6.06
N LEU A 7 7.01 -11.19 -6.46
CA LEU A 7 7.62 -10.71 -7.70
C LEU A 7 7.45 -11.70 -8.85
N VAL A 8 7.35 -11.20 -10.08
CA VAL A 8 7.13 -12.01 -11.31
C VAL A 8 8.27 -13.01 -11.59
N GLY A 9 9.48 -12.78 -11.03
CA GLY A 9 10.63 -13.68 -11.12
C GLY A 9 10.80 -14.65 -9.95
N GLY A 10 9.85 -14.70 -9.02
CA GLY A 10 10.01 -15.37 -7.73
C GLY A 10 10.61 -14.43 -6.67
N GLY A 11 10.41 -14.79 -5.40
CA GLY A 11 10.74 -13.93 -4.26
C GLY A 11 9.62 -12.95 -3.90
N GLU A 12 9.90 -12.11 -2.92
CA GLU A 12 8.96 -11.15 -2.37
C GLU A 12 9.64 -9.80 -2.18
N ASP A 13 8.86 -8.74 -2.35
CA ASP A 13 9.22 -7.38 -2.03
C ASP A 13 8.33 -6.84 -0.91
N VAL A 14 8.79 -5.81 -0.21
CA VAL A 14 8.09 -5.20 0.92
C VAL A 14 7.68 -3.79 0.55
N GLN A 15 6.38 -3.57 0.47
CA GLN A 15 5.81 -2.29 0.03
C GLN A 15 4.92 -1.68 1.11
N ASP A 16 5.16 -0.42 1.44
CA ASP A 16 4.23 0.36 2.24
C ASP A 16 3.11 0.86 1.33
N ALA A 17 1.90 0.42 1.63
CA ALA A 17 0.75 0.52 0.75
C ALA A 17 -0.52 0.92 1.51
N LYS A 18 -1.46 1.51 0.78
CA LYS A 18 -2.84 1.81 1.23
C LYS A 18 -3.71 0.64 0.86
N VAL A 19 -4.61 0.31 1.76
CA VAL A 19 -5.67 -0.66 1.51
C VAL A 19 -6.75 0.02 0.69
N GLN A 20 -7.06 -0.53 -0.49
CA GLN A 20 -8.19 -0.13 -1.30
C GLN A 20 -9.43 -0.97 -1.00
N ARG A 21 -9.22 -2.26 -0.68
CA ARG A 21 -10.30 -3.19 -0.32
C ARG A 21 -9.78 -4.29 0.59
N TRP A 22 -10.65 -4.82 1.44
CA TRP A 22 -10.34 -5.90 2.37
C TRP A 22 -11.46 -6.95 2.33
N THR A 23 -11.09 -8.23 2.25
CA THR A 23 -11.97 -9.40 2.39
C THR A 23 -11.44 -10.30 3.51
N ASP A 24 -12.17 -11.35 3.85
CA ASP A 24 -11.75 -12.26 4.93
C ASP A 24 -10.39 -12.92 4.68
N THR A 25 -10.02 -13.12 3.41
CA THR A 25 -8.79 -13.83 3.02
C THR A 25 -7.78 -12.99 2.27
N HIS A 26 -8.20 -11.87 1.67
CA HIS A 26 -7.34 -11.06 0.81
C HIS A 26 -7.49 -9.57 1.05
N VAL A 27 -6.43 -8.84 0.73
CA VAL A 27 -6.36 -7.39 0.82
C VAL A 27 -5.86 -6.84 -0.51
N LEU A 28 -6.61 -5.91 -1.10
CA LEU A 28 -6.16 -5.15 -2.25
C LEU A 28 -5.31 -3.99 -1.74
N VAL A 29 -4.02 -4.05 -2.04
CA VAL A 29 -3.05 -3.02 -1.66
C VAL A 29 -2.62 -2.22 -2.87
N HIS A 30 -2.39 -0.94 -2.63
CA HIS A 30 -2.02 0.06 -3.63
C HIS A 30 -0.79 0.84 -3.17
N TRP A 31 0.19 1.01 -4.04
CA TRP A 31 1.37 1.84 -3.80
C TRP A 31 1.82 2.50 -5.11
N GLU A 32 2.65 3.53 -4.99
CA GLU A 32 3.21 4.27 -6.12
C GLU A 32 4.74 4.26 -6.04
N THR A 33 5.38 4.14 -7.20
CA THR A 33 6.82 4.31 -7.39
C THR A 33 7.05 5.34 -8.51
N PRO A 34 8.30 5.80 -8.74
CA PRO A 34 8.59 6.69 -9.87
C PRO A 34 8.17 6.13 -11.24
N GLU A 35 8.12 4.80 -11.37
CA GLU A 35 7.76 4.09 -12.60
C GLU A 35 6.25 3.99 -12.82
N GLY A 36 5.44 4.18 -11.76
CA GLY A 36 3.99 4.19 -11.87
C GLY A 36 3.26 3.76 -10.61
N ALA A 37 1.95 3.52 -10.79
CA ALA A 37 1.04 3.15 -9.73
C ALA A 37 0.66 1.67 -9.85
N TYR A 38 0.71 0.93 -8.73
CA TYR A 38 0.54 -0.51 -8.70
C TYR A 38 -0.59 -0.92 -7.77
N ASN A 39 -1.26 -2.03 -8.12
CA ASN A 39 -2.32 -2.63 -7.32
C ASN A 39 -2.18 -4.14 -7.36
N ILE A 40 -2.28 -4.81 -6.21
CA ILE A 40 -2.28 -6.26 -6.14
C ILE A 40 -3.13 -6.77 -4.98
N TRP A 41 -3.78 -7.92 -5.19
CA TRP A 41 -4.37 -8.68 -4.11
C TRP A 41 -3.31 -9.55 -3.45
N VAL A 42 -3.17 -9.44 -2.13
CA VAL A 42 -2.35 -10.33 -1.29
C VAL A 42 -3.22 -11.01 -0.26
N THR A 43 -2.79 -12.14 0.30
CA THR A 43 -3.49 -12.76 1.43
C THR A 43 -3.36 -11.92 2.70
N VAL A 44 -4.32 -12.05 3.62
CA VAL A 44 -4.33 -11.27 4.87
C VAL A 44 -3.07 -11.45 5.74
N ASP A 45 -2.44 -12.63 5.70
CA ASP A 45 -1.20 -12.91 6.44
C ASP A 45 0.04 -12.19 5.86
N ARG A 46 -0.07 -11.66 4.64
CA ARG A 46 1.01 -10.91 3.96
C ARG A 46 1.02 -9.43 4.30
N VAL A 47 0.02 -8.93 5.02
CA VAL A 47 -0.04 -7.51 5.42
C VAL A 47 0.14 -7.35 6.92
N THR A 48 0.81 -6.27 7.30
CA THR A 48 0.93 -5.85 8.69
C THR A 48 0.53 -4.39 8.81
N ARG A 49 -0.31 -4.08 9.80
CA ARG A 49 -0.65 -2.70 10.13
C ARG A 49 0.58 -2.03 10.75
N ILE A 50 0.94 -0.88 10.20
CA ILE A 50 2.05 -0.03 10.68
C ILE A 50 1.52 1.35 11.04
N ARG A 51 2.25 2.10 11.85
CA ARG A 51 1.93 3.50 12.15
C ARG A 51 2.22 4.38 10.93
N ARG A 52 1.54 5.53 10.80
CA ARG A 52 1.81 6.50 9.70
C ARG A 52 3.29 6.92 9.70
N SER A 53 3.86 7.18 10.87
CA SER A 53 5.27 7.58 11.03
C SER A 53 6.28 6.52 10.59
N GLU A 54 5.86 5.27 10.45
CA GLU A 54 6.71 4.15 10.00
C GLU A 54 6.56 3.85 8.50
N SER A 55 5.55 4.45 7.87
CA SER A 55 5.26 4.30 6.44
C SER A 55 6.25 5.13 5.63
N SER A 56 6.86 4.55 4.60
CA SER A 56 7.59 5.33 3.57
C SER A 56 6.61 6.11 2.68
N TRP A 57 5.37 5.64 2.57
CA TRP A 57 4.31 6.29 1.82
C TRP A 57 3.59 7.36 2.67
N GLN A 58 4.32 8.40 3.05
CA GLN A 58 3.75 9.58 3.75
C GLN A 58 3.28 10.64 2.73
N TYR A 59 4.05 10.80 1.65
CA TYR A 59 3.92 11.89 0.68
C TYR A 59 2.54 11.98 -0.01
N VAL A 60 1.88 10.85 -0.29
CA VAL A 60 0.57 10.87 -0.94
C VAL A 60 -0.52 11.39 0.01
N TYR A 61 -0.42 11.13 1.32
CA TYR A 61 -1.33 11.73 2.29
C TYR A 61 -1.09 13.23 2.43
N ASP A 62 0.17 13.66 2.43
CA ASP A 62 0.53 15.07 2.55
C ASP A 62 0.06 15.88 1.33
N LYS A 63 0.05 15.27 0.13
CA LYS A 63 -0.52 15.89 -1.08
C LYS A 63 -2.03 16.10 -0.96
N TYR A 64 -2.79 15.13 -0.44
CA TYR A 64 -4.23 15.31 -0.20
C TYR A 64 -4.52 16.32 0.91
N GLU A 65 -3.69 16.38 1.95
CA GLU A 65 -3.80 17.38 3.03
C GLU A 65 -3.51 18.81 2.51
N ALA A 66 -2.62 18.95 1.51
CA ALA A 66 -2.31 20.22 0.86
C ALA A 66 -3.37 20.70 -0.13
N TYR A 67 -4.28 19.84 -0.61
CA TYR A 67 -5.36 20.23 -1.53
C TYR A 67 -6.68 20.56 -0.84
N GLY A 68 -6.75 20.45 0.49
CA GLY A 68 -7.92 20.85 1.25
C GLY A 68 -9.13 19.95 1.01
N GLU A 69 -9.95 19.85 2.05
CA GLU A 69 -11.31 19.38 1.91
C GLU A 69 -12.05 20.23 0.87
N ASP A 70 -12.45 19.62 -0.24
CA ASP A 70 -13.67 19.99 -0.96
C ASP A 70 -14.17 18.72 -1.66
N TYR A 71 -15.22 18.15 -1.04
CA TYR A 71 -16.14 17.08 -1.47
C TYR A 71 -15.95 16.41 -2.84
#